data_AF-A0A370AMZ2-F1
#
_entry.id   AF-A0A370AMZ2-F1
#
_cell.length_a   1.000
_cell.length_b   1.000
_cell.length_c   1.000
_cell.angle_alpha   90.00
_cell.angle_beta   90.00
_cell.angle_gamma   90.00
#
_symmetry.space_group_name_H-M   'P 1'
#
loop_
_entity.id
_entity.type
_entity.pdbx_description
1 polymer ?
#
loop_
_entity_poly.entity_id
_entity_poly.type
_entity_poly.pdbx_seq_one_letter_code
_entity_poly.pdbx_strand_id
1 'polypeptide(L)'
;MKLKPEIEKEIQTQQEKQLKRIQKLLSGSDRKALIEFLQSGQAPGSKAFRKLKSNVQKSVLRLNLTSIEIIIKRVRNPISRFRYKMAKLTYENMLKSTDK
;
A
#
# COMPACT_ATOMS: atom_id res chain seq x y z
N MET A 1 -4.10 13.98 12.79
CA MET A 1 -4.55 14.87 11.70
C MET A 1 -5.47 14.05 10.80
N LYS A 2 -6.77 14.33 10.80
CA LYS A 2 -7.70 13.63 9.89
C LYS A 2 -7.43 14.09 8.46
N LEU A 3 -7.45 13.17 7.50
CA LEU A 3 -7.35 13.54 6.09
C LEU A 3 -8.64 14.27 5.69
N LYS A 4 -8.55 15.12 4.66
CA LYS A 4 -9.77 15.74 4.11
C LYS A 4 -10.60 14.64 3.43
N PRO A 5 -11.94 14.66 3.53
CA PRO A 5 -12.81 13.65 2.91
C PRO A 5 -12.56 13.47 1.40
N GLU A 6 -12.22 14.55 0.70
CA GLU A 6 -11.86 14.53 -0.72
C GLU A 6 -10.62 13.67 -1.00
N ILE A 7 -9.61 13.75 -0.13
CA ILE A 7 -8.36 12.98 -0.24
C ILE A 7 -8.64 11.52 0.09
N GLU A 8 -9.47 11.25 1.10
CA GLU A 8 -9.88 9.89 1.48
C GLU A 8 -10.62 9.20 0.33
N LYS A 9 -11.57 9.91 -0.32
CA LYS A 9 -12.30 9.40 -1.49
C LYS A 9 -11.38 9.14 -2.68
N GLU A 10 -10.41 10.02 -2.94
CA GLU A 10 -9.41 9.82 -4.00
C GLU A 10 -8.54 8.59 -3.73
N ILE A 11 -8.06 8.44 -2.49
CA ILE A 11 -7.29 7.26 -2.06
C ILE A 11 -8.12 6.00 -2.27
N GLN A 12 -9.35 5.95 -1.75
CA GLN A 12 -10.21 4.79 -1.88
C GLN A 12 -10.42 4.42 -3.35
N THR A 13 -10.78 5.39 -4.19
CA THR A 13 -11.02 5.16 -5.62
C THR A 13 -9.79 4.58 -6.33
N GLN A 14 -8.60 5.09 -6.04
CA GLN A 14 -7.36 4.63 -6.66
C GLN A 14 -6.91 3.28 -6.11
N GLN A 15 -7.07 3.05 -4.80
CA GLN A 15 -6.79 1.75 -4.18
C GLN A 15 -7.71 0.66 -4.73
N GLU A 16 -9.01 0.93 -4.92
CA GLU A 16 -9.95 -0.02 -5.51
C GLU A 16 -9.57 -0.38 -6.95
N LYS A 17 -9.20 0.62 -7.77
CA LYS A 17 -8.71 0.39 -9.14
C LYS A 17 -7.44 -0.45 -9.15
N GLN A 18 -6.50 -0.14 -8.26
CA GLN A 18 -5.24 -0.86 -8.14
C GLN A 18 -5.45 -2.29 -7.64
N LEU A 19 -6.33 -2.48 -6.65
CA LEU A 19 -6.68 -3.79 -6.11
C LEU A 19 -7.31 -4.67 -7.20
N LYS A 20 -8.27 -4.15 -7.98
CA LYS A 20 -8.86 -4.89 -9.11
C LYS A 20 -7.80 -5.35 -10.12
N ARG A 21 -6.80 -4.52 -10.43
CA ARG A 21 -5.70 -4.89 -11.33
C ARG A 21 -4.82 -5.98 -10.73
N ILE A 22 -4.44 -5.83 -9.46
CA ILE A 22 -3.63 -6.81 -8.73
C ILE A 22 -4.35 -8.17 -8.68
N GLN A 23 -5.63 -8.18 -8.33
CA GLN A 23 -6.39 -9.42 -8.22
C GLN A 23 -6.46 -10.21 -9.53
N LYS A 24 -6.48 -9.52 -10.68
CA LYS A 24 -6.41 -10.16 -12.01
C LYS A 24 -5.09 -10.86 -12.29
N LEU A 25 -4.00 -10.42 -11.66
CA LEU A 25 -2.65 -10.95 -11.85
C LEU A 25 -2.27 -12.02 -10.82
N LEU A 26 -3.01 -12.12 -9.72
CA LEU A 26 -2.76 -13.10 -8.66
C LEU A 26 -3.52 -14.41 -8.90
N SER A 27 -2.86 -15.52 -8.56
CA SER A 27 -3.48 -16.84 -8.47
C SER A 27 -4.56 -16.88 -7.37
N GLY A 28 -5.45 -17.87 -7.39
CA GLY A 28 -6.56 -17.97 -6.42
C GLY A 28 -6.10 -17.99 -4.95
N SER A 29 -5.04 -18.74 -4.63
CA SER A 29 -4.49 -18.81 -3.27
C SER A 29 -3.83 -17.51 -2.84
N ASP A 30 -3.09 -16.86 -3.75
CA ASP A 30 -2.43 -15.59 -3.46
C ASP A 30 -3.43 -14.43 -3.34
N ARG A 31 -4.52 -14.47 -4.12
CA ARG A 31 -5.64 -13.54 -3.99
C ARG A 31 -6.32 -13.66 -2.63
N LYS A 32 -6.55 -14.89 -2.16
CA LYS A 32 -7.12 -15.15 -0.83
C LYS A 32 -6.21 -14.59 0.27
N ALA A 33 -4.92 -14.91 0.21
CA ALA A 33 -3.93 -14.41 1.17
C ALA A 33 -3.83 -12.87 1.19
N LEU A 34 -3.94 -12.22 0.02
CA LEU A 34 -4.00 -10.75 -0.04
C LEU A 34 -5.22 -10.20 0.70
N ILE A 35 -6.41 -10.75 0.43
CA ILE A 35 -7.66 -10.28 1.03
C ILE A 35 -7.64 -10.49 2.55
N GLU A 36 -7.23 -11.68 3.01
CA GLU A 36 -7.09 -11.99 4.44
C GLU A 36 -6.13 -11.04 5.13
N PHE A 37 -4.98 -10.75 4.50
CA PHE A 37 -4.04 -9.79 5.06
C PHE A 37 -4.64 -8.39 5.15
N LEU A 38 -5.33 -7.90 4.11
CA LEU A 38 -5.96 -6.58 4.12
C LEU A 38 -7.07 -6.48 5.18
N GLN A 39 -7.84 -7.55 5.41
CA GLN A 39 -8.88 -7.61 6.43
C GLN A 39 -8.31 -7.69 7.85
N SER A 40 -7.12 -8.27 8.02
CA SER A 40 -6.47 -8.41 9.33
C SER A 40 -6.05 -7.08 9.97
N GLY A 41 -6.00 -5.99 9.19
CA GLY A 41 -5.53 -4.68 9.65
C GLY A 41 -4.03 -4.63 9.98
N GLN A 42 -3.27 -5.70 9.69
CA GLN A 42 -1.85 -5.78 9.97
C GLN A 42 -1.05 -4.82 9.07
N ALA A 43 -0.01 -4.22 9.64
CA ALA A 43 0.85 -3.29 8.91
C ALA A 43 1.81 -4.03 7.97
N PRO A 44 2.17 -3.42 6.82
CA PRO A 44 3.33 -3.83 6.03
C PRO A 44 4.59 -3.86 6.91
N GLY A 45 5.40 -4.92 6.77
CA GLY A 45 6.60 -5.15 7.59
C GLY A 45 6.38 -5.93 8.89
N SER A 46 5.12 -6.16 9.29
CA SER A 46 4.74 -7.04 10.41
C SER A 46 5.18 -8.50 10.22
N LYS A 47 5.13 -9.30 11.29
CA LYS A 47 5.38 -10.75 11.20
C LYS A 47 4.40 -11.45 10.26
N ALA A 48 3.13 -11.02 10.25
CA ALA A 48 2.12 -11.54 9.33
C ALA A 48 2.49 -11.20 7.87
N PHE A 49 2.91 -9.96 7.61
CA PHE A 49 3.35 -9.54 6.28
C PHE A 49 4.54 -10.36 5.76
N ARG A 50 5.56 -10.57 6.60
CA ARG A 50 6.78 -11.30 6.21
C ARG A 50 6.53 -12.78 5.88
N LYS A 51 5.42 -13.36 6.37
CA LYS A 51 5.01 -14.74 6.05
C LYS A 51 4.28 -14.87 4.70
N LEU A 52 3.84 -13.75 4.12
CA LEU A 52 3.19 -13.77 2.81
C LEU A 52 4.21 -14.13 1.72
N LYS A 53 3.75 -14.72 0.62
CA LYS A 53 4.58 -14.91 -0.57
C LYS A 53 5.00 -13.55 -1.16
N SER A 54 6.15 -13.53 -1.82
CA SER A 54 6.74 -12.33 -2.44
C SER A 54 5.75 -11.56 -3.34
N ASN A 55 4.98 -12.24 -4.18
CA ASN A 55 3.96 -11.59 -5.03
C ASN A 55 2.82 -10.93 -4.24
N VAL A 56 2.39 -11.52 -3.13
CA VAL A 56 1.37 -10.95 -2.22
C VAL A 56 1.96 -9.77 -1.45
N GLN A 57 3.20 -9.89 -0.96
CA GLN A 57 3.91 -8.78 -0.32
C GLN A 57 4.02 -7.57 -1.26
N LYS A 58 4.44 -7.77 -2.51
CA LYS A 58 4.49 -6.72 -3.55
C LYS A 58 3.13 -6.06 -3.76
N SER A 59 2.07 -6.85 -3.75
CA SER A 59 0.69 -6.37 -3.93
C SER A 59 0.26 -5.44 -2.79
N VAL A 60 0.53 -5.84 -1.54
CA VAL A 60 0.28 -5.01 -0.35
C VAL A 60 1.10 -3.72 -0.40
N LEU A 61 2.40 -3.80 -0.72
CA LEU A 61 3.26 -2.64 -0.79
C LEU A 61 2.81 -1.65 -1.86
N ARG A 62 2.41 -2.13 -3.05
CA ARG A 62 1.87 -1.30 -4.14
C ARG A 62 0.59 -0.55 -3.73
N LEU A 63 -0.32 -1.21 -3.02
CA LEU A 63 -1.55 -0.56 -2.51
C LEU A 63 -1.25 0.56 -1.51
N ASN A 64 -0.25 0.37 -0.65
CA ASN A 64 0.18 1.38 0.32
C ASN A 64 0.89 2.56 -0.37
N LEU A 65 1.76 2.26 -1.36
CA LEU A 65 2.43 3.29 -2.16
C LEU A 65 1.44 4.19 -2.90
N THR A 66 0.37 3.62 -3.47
CA THR A 66 -0.68 4.41 -4.14
C THR A 66 -1.26 5.48 -3.20
N SER A 67 -1.57 5.12 -1.96
CA SER A 67 -2.10 6.07 -0.96
C SER A 67 -1.08 7.14 -0.60
N ILE A 68 0.17 6.75 -0.34
CA ILE A 68 1.23 7.67 0.04
C ILE A 68 1.48 8.70 -1.08
N GLU A 69 1.47 8.28 -2.34
CA GLU A 69 1.67 9.18 -3.47
C GLU A 69 0.56 10.24 -3.58
N ILE A 70 -0.70 9.83 -3.38
CA ILE A 70 -1.83 10.76 -3.37
C ILE A 70 -1.69 11.74 -2.21
N ILE A 71 -1.34 11.26 -1.02
CA ILE A 71 -1.14 12.11 0.16
C ILE A 71 -0.01 13.13 -0.08
N ILE A 72 1.14 12.71 -0.63
CA ILE A 72 2.26 13.61 -0.95
C ILE A 72 1.85 14.71 -1.92
N LYS A 73 0.98 14.41 -2.90
CA LYS A 73 0.47 15.38 -3.88
C LYS A 73 -0.50 16.38 -3.24
N ARG A 74 -1.28 15.96 -2.24
CA ARG A 74 -2.36 16.76 -1.65
C ARG A 74 -1.97 17.50 -0.37
N VAL A 75 -0.98 17.03 0.38
CA VAL A 75 -0.51 17.65 1.62
C VAL A 75 0.26 18.94 1.33
N ARG A 76 -0.26 20.06 1.83
CA ARG A 76 0.38 21.38 1.72
C ARG A 76 1.50 21.60 2.74
N ASN A 77 1.39 21.01 3.93
CA ASN A 77 2.38 21.20 4.99
C ASN A 77 3.73 20.54 4.61
N PRO A 78 4.85 21.27 4.60
CA PRO A 78 6.14 20.75 4.14
C PRO A 78 6.71 19.66 5.06
N ILE A 79 6.52 19.76 6.38
CA ILE A 79 7.00 18.77 7.36
C ILE A 79 6.26 17.45 7.17
N SER A 80 4.93 17.50 7.10
CA SER A 80 4.10 16.33 6.82
C SER A 80 4.44 15.73 5.46
N ARG A 81 4.62 16.57 4.43
CA ARG A 81 5.03 16.11 3.10
C ARG A 81 6.38 15.39 3.13
N PHE A 82 7.36 15.91 3.85
CA PHE A 82 8.65 15.26 4.05
C PHE A 82 8.49 13.89 4.74
N ARG A 83 7.70 13.82 5.81
CA ARG A 83 7.38 12.54 6.49
C ARG A 83 6.79 11.50 5.53
N TYR A 84 5.85 11.90 4.69
CA TYR A 84 5.27 10.98 3.70
C TYR A 84 6.26 10.61 2.59
N LYS A 85 7.16 11.51 2.18
CA LYS A 85 8.26 11.17 1.26
C LYS A 85 9.20 10.13 1.88
N MET A 86 9.54 10.25 3.16
CA MET A 86 10.34 9.25 3.86
C MET A 86 9.61 7.90 3.93
N ALA A 87 8.31 7.91 4.25
CA ALA A 87 7.51 6.70 4.20
C ALA A 87 7.53 6.08 2.79
N LYS A 88 7.34 6.87 1.72
CA LYS A 88 7.44 6.39 0.34
C LYS A 88 8.77 5.67 0.09
N LEU A 89 9.89 6.27 0.48
CA LEU A 89 11.21 5.65 0.34
C LEU A 89 11.32 4.32 1.09
N THR A 90 10.81 4.24 2.32
CA THR A 90 10.77 2.98 3.08
C THR A 90 10.01 1.89 2.33
N TYR A 91 8.81 2.21 1.82
CA TYR A 91 8.00 1.25 1.07
C TYR A 91 8.64 0.85 -0.27
N GLU A 92 9.29 1.77 -0.97
CA GLU A 92 10.04 1.48 -2.19
C GLU A 92 11.23 0.55 -1.92
N ASN A 93 11.96 0.77 -0.81
CA ASN A 93 13.05 -0.11 -0.41
C ASN A 93 12.56 -1.51 -0.05
N MET A 94 11.43 -1.61 0.67
CA MET A 94 10.78 -2.90 0.95
C MET A 94 10.33 -3.60 -0.33
N LEU A 95 9.83 -2.85 -1.31
CA LEU A 95 9.42 -3.41 -2.59
C LEU A 95 10.62 -3.99 -3.34
N LYS A 96 11.72 -3.23 -3.43
CA LYS A 96 12.98 -3.68 -4.04
C LYS A 96 13.57 -4.90 -3.33
N SER A 97 13.47 -5.00 -2.01
CA SER A 97 13.95 -6.17 -1.27
C SER A 97 13.07 -7.40 -1.47
N THR A 98 11.80 -7.22 -1.86
CA THR A 98 10.87 -8.31 -2.15
C THR A 98 11.03 -8.84 -3.58
N ASP A 99 11.66 -8.05 -4.47
CA ASP A 99 12.00 -8.44 -5.83
C ASP A 99 13.27 -9.32 -5.92
N LYS A 100 14.07 -9.36 -4.85
CA LYS A 100 15.21 -10.28 -4.69
C LYS A 100 14.76 -11.64 -4.15
#